data_AF-A0A437MAZ4-F1
#
_entry.id   AF-A0A437MAZ4-F1
#
_cell.length_a   1.000
_cell.length_b   1.000
_cell.length_c   1.000
_cell.angle_alpha   90.00
_cell.angle_beta   90.00
_cell.angle_gamma   90.00
#
_symmetry.space_group_name_H-M   'P 1'
#
loop_
_entity.id
_entity.type
_entity.pdbx_description
1 polymer ?
#
loop_
_entity_poly.entity_id
_entity_poly.type
_entity_poly.pdbx_seq_one_letter_code
_entity_poly.pdbx_strand_id
1 'polypeptide(L)'
;MNNRRAFAIAAILSLAAFAGPAQANADFNGAGQQAELDCEGGAVDINGANNTLVIHGSCTRLTLQGAGNRITINLAKQASISITGADNDIRWKAAPTTKPKITSVGVGNKIYRAK
;
A
#
# COMPACT_ATOMS: atom_id res chain seq x y z
N MET A 1 70.51 -8.42 -12.60
CA MET A 1 69.98 -7.69 -11.41
C MET A 1 68.71 -6.97 -11.87
N ASN A 2 67.59 -7.69 -11.97
CA ASN A 2 66.54 -7.83 -10.96
C ASN A 2 65.78 -6.51 -10.71
N ASN A 3 64.52 -6.40 -11.19
CA ASN A 3 63.36 -6.41 -10.29
C ASN A 3 62.01 -6.19 -11.03
N ARG A 4 61.16 -7.24 -10.96
CA ARG A 4 59.76 -7.26 -10.48
C ARG A 4 58.76 -6.30 -11.18
N ARG A 5 57.57 -6.75 -11.61
CA ARG A 5 56.47 -7.23 -10.74
C ARG A 5 55.38 -7.96 -11.55
N ALA A 6 54.82 -8.98 -10.91
CA ALA A 6 53.74 -9.84 -11.40
C ALA A 6 52.41 -9.07 -11.59
N PHE A 7 51.70 -9.38 -12.66
CA PHE A 7 50.31 -9.00 -12.85
C PHE A 7 49.41 -10.03 -12.16
N ALA A 8 48.90 -9.69 -10.98
CA ALA A 8 47.86 -10.45 -10.30
C ALA A 8 46.49 -9.98 -10.83
N ILE A 9 45.78 -10.87 -11.54
CA ILE A 9 44.39 -10.64 -11.96
C ILE A 9 43.50 -11.02 -10.76
N ALA A 10 43.07 -10.02 -10.00
CA ALA A 10 42.05 -10.18 -8.97
C ALA A 10 40.66 -10.16 -9.64
N ALA A 11 40.03 -11.33 -9.76
CA ALA A 11 38.63 -11.43 -10.16
C ALA A 11 37.75 -11.01 -8.96
N ILE A 12 37.19 -9.81 -9.01
CA ILE A 12 36.23 -9.30 -8.03
C ILE A 12 34.87 -9.95 -8.34
N LEU A 13 34.52 -11.02 -7.61
CA LEU A 13 33.12 -11.49 -7.55
C LEU A 13 32.30 -10.45 -6.80
N SER A 14 31.63 -9.56 -7.53
CA SER A 14 30.67 -8.63 -6.97
C SER A 14 29.35 -9.37 -6.71
N LEU A 15 29.04 -9.65 -5.44
CA LEU A 15 27.68 -9.97 -5.03
C LEU A 15 26.83 -8.70 -5.15
N ALA A 16 26.15 -8.52 -6.28
CA ALA A 16 25.07 -7.56 -6.36
C ALA A 16 23.89 -8.08 -5.51
N ALA A 17 23.77 -7.57 -4.29
CA ALA A 17 22.54 -7.74 -3.51
C ALA A 17 21.43 -6.96 -4.21
N PHE A 18 20.53 -7.66 -4.90
CA PHE A 18 19.27 -7.07 -5.36
C PHE A 18 18.40 -6.77 -4.12
N ALA A 19 18.58 -5.58 -3.55
CA ALA A 19 17.54 -4.97 -2.74
C ALA A 19 16.38 -4.64 -3.70
N GLY A 20 15.34 -5.48 -3.71
CA GLY A 20 14.07 -5.11 -4.35
C GLY A 20 13.55 -3.81 -3.73
N PRO A 21 12.69 -3.04 -4.44
CA PRO A 21 12.13 -1.83 -3.88
C PRO A 21 11.43 -2.18 -2.56
N ALA A 22 11.88 -1.59 -1.46
CA ALA A 22 11.13 -1.61 -0.21
C ALA A 22 9.81 -0.89 -0.49
N GLN A 23 8.71 -1.64 -0.60
CA GLN A 23 7.39 -1.05 -0.77
C GLN A 23 7.07 -0.26 0.50
N ALA A 24 6.98 1.06 0.38
CA ALA A 24 6.55 1.91 1.48
C ALA A 24 5.10 1.57 1.81
N ASN A 25 4.80 1.32 3.08
CA ASN A 25 3.42 1.15 3.53
C ASN A 25 2.98 2.48 4.15
N ALA A 26 1.73 2.85 3.90
CA ALA A 26 1.12 4.00 4.55
C ALA A 26 0.29 3.53 5.75
N ASP A 27 0.57 4.09 6.91
CA ASP A 27 -0.17 3.79 8.14
C ASP A 27 -0.93 5.03 8.61
N PHE A 28 -2.18 4.85 9.00
CA PHE A 28 -2.98 5.91 9.60
C PHE A 28 -3.64 5.44 10.89
N ASN A 29 -3.41 6.18 11.97
CA ASN A 29 -4.02 5.93 13.27
C ASN A 29 -4.64 7.22 13.79
N GLY A 30 -5.96 7.26 14.02
CA GLY A 30 -6.62 8.47 14.49
C GLY A 30 -8.15 8.38 14.54
N ALA A 31 -8.77 9.44 15.04
CA ALA A 31 -10.23 9.56 15.05
C ALA A 31 -10.71 10.97 14.72
N GLY A 32 -11.79 11.07 13.94
CA GLY A 32 -12.41 12.35 13.57
C GLY A 32 -11.51 13.26 12.72
N GLN A 33 -10.51 12.70 12.04
CA GLN A 33 -9.53 13.45 11.27
C GLN A 33 -9.85 13.47 9.78
N GLN A 34 -9.33 14.48 9.09
CA GLN A 34 -9.26 14.51 7.64
C GLN A 34 -7.80 14.55 7.21
N ALA A 35 -7.38 13.63 6.34
CA ALA A 35 -6.00 13.55 5.87
C ALA A 35 -5.89 13.01 4.45
N GLU A 36 -4.76 13.31 3.82
CA GLU A 36 -4.34 12.73 2.55
C GLU A 36 -3.08 11.90 2.78
N LEU A 37 -3.00 10.74 2.13
CA LEU A 37 -1.91 9.78 2.24
C LEU A 37 -1.46 9.35 0.85
N ASP A 38 -0.18 9.08 0.67
CA ASP A 38 0.35 8.37 -0.50
C ASP A 38 0.88 7.02 -0.05
N CYS A 39 0.42 5.96 -0.70
CA CYS A 39 0.89 4.61 -0.42
C CYS A 39 2.16 4.24 -1.19
N GLU A 40 2.64 5.08 -2.12
CA GLU A 40 3.83 4.88 -2.95
C GLU A 40 3.89 3.48 -3.63
N GLY A 41 2.72 2.90 -3.91
CA GLY A 41 2.61 1.56 -4.51
C GLY A 41 2.58 0.39 -3.52
N GLY A 42 2.66 0.64 -2.22
CA GLY A 42 2.58 -0.38 -1.17
C GLY A 42 1.18 -0.57 -0.60
N ALA A 43 1.13 -1.04 0.64
CA ALA A 43 -0.10 -1.30 1.37
C ALA A 43 -0.51 -0.10 2.22
N VAL A 44 -1.78 -0.04 2.56
CA VAL A 44 -2.32 0.98 3.47
C VAL A 44 -3.05 0.32 4.61
N ASP A 45 -2.66 0.64 5.83
CA ASP A 45 -3.27 0.13 7.06
C ASP A 45 -3.85 1.31 7.86
N ILE A 46 -5.16 1.25 8.13
CA ILE A 46 -5.91 2.33 8.76
C ILE A 46 -6.60 1.77 9.99
N ASN A 47 -6.29 2.34 11.15
CA ASN A 47 -6.98 2.05 12.40
C ASN A 47 -7.60 3.32 12.97
N GLY A 48 -8.91 3.31 13.19
CA GLY A 48 -9.56 4.52 13.66
C GLY A 48 -11.06 4.58 13.44
N ALA A 49 -11.64 5.72 13.82
CA ALA A 49 -13.07 5.96 13.65
C ALA A 49 -13.38 7.36 13.14
N ASN A 50 -14.44 7.48 12.34
CA ASN A 50 -14.93 8.75 11.83
C ASN A 50 -13.90 9.58 11.05
N ASN A 51 -12.91 8.94 10.41
CA ASN A 51 -11.92 9.63 9.61
C ASN A 51 -12.38 9.81 8.16
N THR A 52 -11.93 10.88 7.51
CA THR A 52 -12.09 11.10 6.06
C THR A 52 -10.72 11.10 5.41
N LEU A 53 -10.41 10.05 4.65
CA LEU A 53 -9.07 9.85 4.07
C LEU A 53 -9.12 9.80 2.55
N VAL A 54 -8.18 10.49 1.91
CA VAL A 54 -7.92 10.38 0.48
C VAL A 54 -6.53 9.78 0.28
N ILE A 55 -6.48 8.64 -0.40
CA ILE A 55 -5.27 7.83 -0.54
C ILE A 55 -4.90 7.77 -2.01
N HIS A 56 -3.73 8.30 -2.31
CA HIS A 56 -3.14 8.37 -3.65
C HIS A 56 -2.13 7.24 -3.86
N GLY A 57 -1.64 7.15 -5.10
CA GLY A 57 -0.69 6.10 -5.52
C GLY A 57 -1.37 4.90 -6.19
N SER A 58 -0.59 3.82 -6.35
CA SER A 58 -1.06 2.54 -6.90
C SER A 58 -1.12 1.49 -5.79
N CYS A 59 -2.05 1.64 -4.85
CA CYS A 59 -2.02 0.84 -3.62
C CYS A 59 -2.37 -0.62 -3.89
N THR A 60 -1.57 -1.53 -3.33
CA THR A 60 -1.73 -2.98 -3.51
C THR A 60 -2.67 -3.59 -2.47
N ARG A 61 -2.87 -2.92 -1.33
CA ARG A 61 -3.76 -3.37 -0.27
C ARG A 61 -4.32 -2.19 0.51
N LEU A 62 -5.57 -2.33 0.92
CA LEU A 62 -6.20 -1.51 1.96
C LEU A 62 -6.68 -2.42 3.08
N THR A 63 -6.17 -2.21 4.30
CA THR A 63 -6.72 -2.78 5.52
C THR A 63 -7.35 -1.65 6.33
N LEU A 64 -8.62 -1.79 6.68
CA LEU A 64 -9.32 -0.86 7.56
C LEU A 64 -9.83 -1.58 8.78
N GLN A 65 -9.48 -1.08 9.96
CA GLN A 65 -10.03 -1.51 11.23
C GLN A 65 -10.69 -0.33 11.95
N GLY A 66 -11.98 -0.47 12.24
CA GLY A 66 -12.75 0.52 13.01
C GLY A 66 -14.08 0.87 12.36
N ALA A 67 -14.60 2.07 12.65
CA ALA A 67 -15.99 2.39 12.35
C ALA A 67 -16.23 3.81 11.83
N GLY A 68 -17.21 3.98 10.94
CA GLY A 68 -17.63 5.29 10.45
C GLY A 68 -16.60 6.01 9.57
N ASN A 69 -15.60 5.31 9.04
CA ASN A 69 -14.58 5.94 8.21
C ASN A 69 -15.06 6.13 6.76
N ARG A 70 -14.70 7.25 6.15
CA ARG A 70 -14.94 7.57 4.74
C ARG A 70 -13.61 7.60 3.99
N ILE A 71 -13.38 6.64 3.10
CA ILE A 71 -12.07 6.50 2.43
C ILE A 71 -12.25 6.54 0.92
N THR A 72 -11.41 7.34 0.26
CA THR A 72 -11.24 7.30 -1.20
C THR A 72 -9.83 6.80 -1.50
N ILE A 73 -9.68 5.76 -2.32
CA ILE A 73 -8.37 5.15 -2.60
C ILE A 73 -8.16 4.82 -4.08
N ASN A 74 -6.94 4.99 -4.58
CA ASN A 74 -6.49 4.51 -5.87
C ASN A 74 -5.75 3.16 -5.75
N LEU A 75 -6.22 2.13 -6.46
CA LEU A 75 -5.72 0.76 -6.36
C LEU A 75 -4.88 0.34 -7.57
N ALA A 76 -3.88 -0.49 -7.32
CA ALA A 76 -3.09 -1.20 -8.33
C ALA A 76 -3.90 -2.29 -9.06
N LYS A 77 -3.33 -2.84 -10.15
CA LYS A 77 -3.95 -3.90 -10.96
C LYS A 77 -4.32 -5.16 -10.17
N GLN A 78 -3.51 -5.53 -9.17
CA GLN A 78 -3.71 -6.71 -8.32
C GLN A 78 -3.85 -6.27 -6.86
N ALA A 79 -4.93 -5.58 -6.56
CA ALA A 79 -5.17 -5.03 -5.23
C ALA A 79 -6.17 -5.83 -4.40
N SER A 80 -6.15 -5.61 -3.09
CA SER A 80 -7.13 -6.16 -2.16
C SER A 80 -7.62 -5.11 -1.17
N ILE A 81 -8.87 -5.26 -0.73
CA ILE A 81 -9.50 -4.42 0.29
C ILE A 81 -10.01 -5.37 1.39
N SER A 82 -9.60 -5.12 2.63
CA SER A 82 -10.07 -5.82 3.82
C SER A 82 -10.59 -4.81 4.83
N ILE A 83 -11.83 -4.97 5.26
CA ILE A 83 -12.47 -4.08 6.23
C ILE A 83 -12.99 -4.92 7.39
N THR A 84 -12.67 -4.46 8.61
CA THR A 84 -13.16 -5.03 9.86
C THR A 84 -13.77 -3.91 10.69
N GLY A 85 -15.07 -4.01 10.96
CA GLY A 85 -15.81 -3.06 11.80
C GLY A 85 -17.15 -2.66 11.18
N ALA A 86 -17.62 -1.45 11.45
CA ALA A 86 -19.00 -1.04 11.13
C ALA A 86 -19.12 0.31 10.44
N ASP A 87 -20.13 0.44 9.57
CA ASP A 87 -20.55 1.70 8.94
C ASP A 87 -19.43 2.48 8.21
N ASN A 88 -18.45 1.76 7.66
CA ASN A 88 -17.41 2.37 6.83
C ASN A 88 -17.89 2.58 5.39
N ASP A 89 -17.50 3.67 4.74
CA ASP A 89 -17.82 4.01 3.34
C ASP A 89 -16.54 4.14 2.52
N ILE A 90 -16.27 3.12 1.69
CA ILE A 90 -15.05 3.01 0.88
C ILE A 90 -15.38 3.21 -0.59
N ARG A 91 -14.72 4.19 -1.19
CA ARG A 91 -14.74 4.47 -2.63
C ARG A 91 -13.38 4.16 -3.23
N TRP A 92 -13.29 3.17 -4.10
CA TRP A 92 -12.02 2.81 -4.74
C TRP A 92 -12.02 3.10 -6.24
N LYS A 93 -10.89 3.54 -6.76
CA LYS A 93 -10.62 3.73 -8.20
C LYS A 93 -9.53 2.76 -8.63
N ALA A 94 -9.66 2.22 -9.84
CA ALA A 94 -8.65 1.36 -10.45
C ALA A 94 -8.79 1.39 -11.97
N ALA A 95 -7.86 0.77 -12.69
CA ALA A 95 -8.01 0.56 -14.13
C ALA A 95 -9.33 -0.21 -14.45
N PRO A 96 -9.93 -0.04 -15.65
CA PRO A 96 -11.21 -0.66 -16.01
C PRO A 96 -11.24 -2.20 -15.88
N THR A 97 -10.10 -2.85 -16.11
CA THR A 97 -9.97 -4.31 -16.08
C THR A 97 -9.66 -4.86 -14.68
N THR A 98 -9.45 -3.99 -13.69
CA THR A 98 -9.05 -4.39 -12.35
C THR A 98 -10.26 -4.82 -11.51
N LYS A 99 -10.15 -6.02 -10.94
CA LYS A 99 -11.11 -6.57 -9.97
C LYS A 99 -10.37 -6.86 -8.67
N PRO A 100 -10.41 -5.96 -7.66
CA PRO A 100 -9.74 -6.22 -6.39
C PRO A 100 -10.47 -7.31 -5.62
N LYS A 101 -9.73 -8.07 -4.80
CA LYS A 101 -10.34 -8.96 -3.81
C LYS A 101 -10.90 -8.12 -2.67
N ILE A 102 -12.18 -8.24 -2.38
CA ILE A 102 -12.84 -7.44 -1.33
C ILE A 102 -13.34 -8.39 -0.23
N THR A 103 -12.95 -8.12 1.00
CA THR A 103 -13.46 -8.77 2.21
C THR A 103 -13.99 -7.70 3.16
N SER A 104 -15.19 -7.91 3.70
CA SER A 104 -15.80 -7.03 4.69
C SER A 104 -16.38 -7.86 5.82
N VAL A 105 -15.90 -7.59 7.03
CA VAL A 105 -16.35 -8.21 8.28
C VAL A 105 -17.00 -7.14 9.15
N GLY A 106 -18.20 -7.45 9.67
CA GLY A 106 -19.02 -6.54 10.46
C GLY A 106 -20.26 -6.06 9.70
N VAL A 107 -20.83 -4.92 10.11
CA VAL A 107 -22.18 -4.48 9.69
C VAL A 107 -22.17 -3.09 9.05
N GLY A 108 -23.02 -2.84 8.06
CA GLY A 108 -23.21 -1.50 7.49
C GLY A 108 -22.07 -0.96 6.61
N ASN A 109 -21.01 -1.73 6.39
CA ASN A 109 -19.91 -1.32 5.50
C ASN A 109 -20.39 -1.23 4.04
N LYS A 110 -20.01 -0.14 3.38
CA LYS A 110 -20.35 0.20 2.00
C LYS A 110 -19.09 0.31 1.17
N ILE A 111 -19.01 -0.42 0.08
CA ILE A 111 -17.80 -0.49 -0.75
C ILE A 111 -18.21 -0.32 -2.20
N TYR A 112 -17.75 0.76 -2.82
CA TYR A 112 -18.13 1.13 -4.17
C TYR A 112 -16.91 1.43 -5.04
N ARG A 113 -16.99 1.02 -6.30
CA ARG A 113 -16.08 1.54 -7.32
C ARG A 113 -16.50 2.98 -7.64
N ALA A 114 -15.60 3.92 -7.43
CA ALA A 114 -15.80 5.29 -7.91
C ALA A 114 -15.77 5.31 -9.45
N LYS A 115 -16.60 6.16 -10.05
CA LYS A 115 -16.67 6.35 -11.50
C LYS A 115 -15.40 7.03 -12.02
#